data_AF-A0AAF0S3Q4-F1
#
_entry.id   AF-A0AAF0S3Q4-F1
#
_cell.length_a   1.000
_cell.length_b   1.000
_cell.length_c   1.000
_cell.angle_alpha   90.00
_cell.angle_beta   90.00
_cell.angle_gamma   90.00
#
_symmetry.space_group_name_H-M   'P 1'
#
loop_
_entity.id
_entity.type
_entity.pdbx_description
1 polymer ?
#
loop_
_entity_poly.entity_id
_entity_poly.type
_entity_poly.pdbx_seq_one_letter_code
_entity_poly.pdbx_strand_id
1 'polypeptide(L)'
;MALIDNGIYVNGTRTESPQDLSLTYEALDAAGSGAMAWIGLFRPTAAELASVADEFGLHPLAVEDAHKGHQRAKLERYGDTLFVVLRPAWYDEDEETVEFGEVHLFTGRDFVVTVRHAEQPNLADVRKRLEADPDALGRGSEAVLCAVLDEVIDSYAPVVAGLQDDIDDIEDDLFDGEVDPASSRRIYQLLSEVIGFQRAIGPLPGMLNALLRGAEKYGTDTEVQNQLRNVLDHAIRVTERVDTFRTLLENALTLHSTLVTQEQNDAMRRMTSASLAQGEESRRLARASMEQGEEVKKISSWAAILFAPTLVASIYGMNFEHMPELRWVWGYPAAIVAMVLLAVVLWAVFKRRHWL
;
A
#
# COMPACT_ATOMS: atom_id res chain seq x y z
N MET A 1 14.71 34.55 15.92
CA MET A 1 15.10 34.11 17.27
C MET A 1 14.44 32.78 17.48
N ALA A 2 15.22 31.71 17.62
CA ALA A 2 14.71 30.36 17.78
C ALA A 2 14.13 30.08 19.17
N LEU A 3 14.44 30.92 20.16
CA LEU A 3 13.94 30.81 21.53
C LEU A 3 12.42 31.04 21.57
N ILE A 4 11.68 29.97 21.90
CA ILE A 4 10.22 30.01 22.06
C ILE A 4 9.86 30.36 23.49
N ASP A 5 10.49 29.69 24.46
CA ASP A 5 10.24 29.86 25.88
C ASP A 5 11.53 29.56 26.66
N ASN A 6 11.68 30.24 27.78
CA ASN A 6 12.87 30.25 28.61
C ASN A 6 12.45 30.56 30.04
N GLY A 7 12.55 29.57 30.93
CA GLY A 7 12.11 29.70 32.31
C GLY A 7 13.17 29.18 33.27
N ILE A 8 13.38 29.93 34.36
CA ILE A 8 14.11 29.46 35.53
C ILE A 8 13.08 29.02 36.56
N TYR A 9 13.26 27.83 37.11
CA TYR A 9 12.38 27.22 38.08
C TYR A 9 13.16 26.95 39.36
N VAL A 10 12.62 27.35 40.50
CA VAL A 10 13.20 27.04 41.81
C VAL A 10 12.15 26.26 42.59
N ASN A 11 12.48 25.02 42.98
CA ASN A 11 11.54 24.09 43.62
C ASN A 11 10.19 23.98 42.86
N GLY A 12 10.26 23.87 41.54
CA GLY A 12 9.10 23.70 40.67
C GLY A 12 8.28 24.96 40.38
N THR A 13 8.64 26.12 40.95
CA THR A 13 7.96 27.39 40.67
C THR A 13 8.80 28.24 39.72
N ARG A 14 8.19 28.76 38.65
CA ARG A 14 8.88 29.69 37.73
C ARG A 14 9.19 31.00 38.44
N THR A 15 10.46 31.36 38.55
CA THR A 15 10.93 32.59 39.19
C THR A 15 11.29 33.67 38.18
N GLU A 16 11.90 33.27 37.06
CA GLU A 16 12.38 34.20 36.03
C GLU A 16 12.07 33.70 34.61
N SER A 17 12.03 34.64 33.67
CA SER A 17 11.83 34.38 32.23
C SER A 17 12.85 35.18 31.40
N PRO A 18 14.10 34.72 31.34
CA PRO A 18 15.18 35.47 30.70
C PRO A 18 14.94 35.66 29.20
N GLN A 19 15.33 36.81 28.64
CA GLN A 19 15.05 37.13 27.24
C GLN A 19 16.04 36.48 26.25
N ASP A 20 17.20 36.08 26.74
CA ASP A 20 18.25 35.41 25.97
C ASP A 20 18.97 34.35 26.83
N LEU A 21 19.83 33.57 26.17
CA LEU A 21 20.53 32.45 26.78
C LEU A 21 21.61 32.89 27.78
N SER A 22 22.24 34.04 27.57
CA SER A 22 23.26 34.57 28.47
C SER A 22 22.64 34.95 29.82
N LEU A 23 21.49 35.63 29.78
CA LEU A 23 20.71 35.94 30.98
C LEU A 23 20.17 34.67 31.66
N THR A 24 19.86 33.60 30.90
CA THR A 24 19.49 32.31 31.49
C THR A 24 20.58 31.75 32.38
N TYR A 25 21.82 31.78 31.90
CA TYR A 25 22.94 31.26 32.66
C TYR A 25 23.21 32.07 33.92
N GLU A 26 23.24 33.40 33.80
CA GLU A 26 23.42 34.30 34.95
C GLU A 26 22.32 34.09 36.01
N ALA A 27 21.06 33.96 35.58
CA ALA A 27 19.94 33.72 36.48
C ALA A 27 19.98 32.33 37.13
N LEU A 28 20.40 31.30 36.39
CA LEU A 28 20.55 29.94 36.92
C LEU A 28 21.66 29.88 37.99
N ASP A 29 22.82 30.48 37.71
CA ASP A 29 23.94 30.54 38.65
C ASP A 29 23.57 31.36 39.90
N ALA A 30 22.86 32.49 39.73
CA ALA A 30 22.40 33.33 40.83
C ALA A 30 21.33 32.65 41.71
N ALA A 31 20.45 31.83 41.13
CA ALA A 31 19.40 31.13 41.87
C ALA A 31 19.96 29.98 42.73
N GLY A 32 21.12 29.43 42.37
CA GLY A 32 21.86 28.46 43.17
C GLY A 32 21.23 27.06 43.18
N SER A 33 21.53 26.28 44.23
CA SER A 33 21.15 24.87 44.29
C SER A 33 19.63 24.67 44.33
N GLY A 34 19.12 23.81 43.44
CA GLY A 34 17.67 23.51 43.32
C GLY A 34 16.96 24.36 42.27
N ALA A 35 17.69 25.24 41.59
CA ALA A 35 17.21 25.90 40.38
C ALA A 35 17.35 24.97 39.17
N MET A 36 16.45 25.13 38.20
CA MET A 36 16.49 24.43 36.92
C MET A 36 16.10 25.38 35.79
N ALA A 37 16.88 25.40 34.70
CA ALA A 37 16.51 26.08 33.47
C ALA A 37 15.73 25.15 32.54
N TRP A 38 14.58 25.57 32.02
CA TRP A 38 13.90 24.87 30.92
C TRP A 38 13.81 25.79 29.71
N ILE A 39 14.58 25.46 28.67
CA ILE A 39 14.79 26.24 27.46
C ILE A 39 14.12 25.52 26.29
N GLY A 40 13.29 26.22 25.53
CA GLY A 40 12.63 25.71 24.33
C GLY A 40 13.10 26.43 23.08
N LEU A 41 13.62 25.68 22.11
CA LEU A 41 14.10 26.18 20.83
C LEU A 41 13.26 25.61 19.66
N PHE A 42 12.92 26.44 18.69
CA PHE A 42 12.30 26.05 17.42
C PHE A 42 13.27 26.27 16.27
N ARG A 43 13.65 25.18 15.58
CA ARG A 43 14.53 25.19 14.42
C ARG A 43 15.75 26.13 14.60
N PRO A 44 16.57 25.95 15.65
CA PRO A 44 17.67 26.85 15.94
C PRO A 44 18.74 26.81 14.86
N THR A 45 19.35 27.95 14.62
CA THR A 45 20.55 28.05 13.80
C THR A 45 21.74 27.34 14.48
N ALA A 46 22.75 26.97 13.70
CA ALA A 46 23.97 26.37 14.24
C ALA A 46 24.63 27.24 15.31
N ALA A 47 24.60 28.57 15.14
CA ALA A 47 25.16 29.51 16.11
C ALA A 47 24.36 29.57 17.42
N GLU A 48 23.02 29.59 17.35
CA GLU A 48 22.16 29.54 18.54
C GLU A 48 22.36 28.24 19.32
N LEU A 49 22.45 27.10 18.62
CA LEU A 49 22.65 25.81 19.27
C LEU A 49 24.07 25.66 19.85
N ALA A 50 25.09 26.20 19.17
CA ALA A 50 26.46 26.24 19.69
C ALA A 50 26.56 27.09 20.97
N SER A 51 25.85 28.22 21.03
CA SER A 51 25.80 29.04 22.25
C SER A 51 25.23 28.27 23.45
N VAL A 52 24.17 27.47 23.24
CA VAL A 52 23.65 26.59 24.30
C VAL A 52 24.66 25.50 24.65
N ALA A 53 25.33 24.95 23.64
CA ALA A 53 26.30 23.88 23.85
C ALA A 53 27.50 24.31 24.71
N ASP A 54 28.03 25.50 24.44
CA ASP A 54 29.16 26.05 25.18
C ASP A 54 28.79 26.33 26.64
N GLU A 55 27.59 26.86 26.88
CA GLU A 55 27.12 27.25 28.22
C GLU A 55 26.75 26.05 29.10
N PHE A 56 26.07 25.05 28.53
CA PHE A 56 25.60 23.87 29.27
C PHE A 56 26.52 22.64 29.11
N GLY A 57 27.68 22.81 28.47
CA GLY A 57 28.66 21.73 28.27
C GLY A 57 28.12 20.55 27.45
N LEU A 58 27.32 20.83 26.42
CA LEU A 58 26.70 19.78 25.59
C LEU A 58 27.75 19.11 24.70
N HIS A 59 27.66 17.79 24.55
CA HIS A 59 28.62 17.03 23.76
C HIS A 59 28.52 17.38 22.26
N PRO A 60 29.63 17.64 21.54
CA PRO A 60 29.60 18.11 20.15
C PRO A 60 28.82 17.20 19.18
N LEU A 61 28.92 15.88 19.34
CA LEU A 61 28.18 14.92 18.50
C LEU A 61 26.65 15.05 18.66
N ALA A 62 26.17 15.26 19.89
CA ALA A 62 24.74 15.41 20.15
C ALA A 62 24.22 16.75 19.63
N VAL A 63 25.05 17.80 19.67
CA VAL A 63 24.75 19.12 19.08
C VAL A 63 24.68 19.03 17.56
N GLU A 64 25.61 18.31 16.92
CA GLU A 64 25.62 18.07 15.48
C GLU A 64 24.35 17.32 15.03
N ASP A 65 23.98 16.26 15.74
CA ASP A 65 22.73 15.52 15.50
C ASP A 65 21.51 16.42 15.68
N ALA A 66 21.52 17.26 16.73
CA ALA A 66 20.42 18.16 17.00
C ALA A 66 20.25 19.26 15.95
N HIS A 67 21.33 19.68 15.30
CA HIS A 67 21.30 20.65 14.20
C HIS A 67 20.91 20.03 12.86
N LYS A 68 21.51 18.88 12.49
CA LYS A 68 21.22 18.19 11.21
C LYS A 68 19.78 17.68 11.13
N GLY A 69 19.25 17.25 12.27
CA GLY A 69 17.98 16.56 12.37
C GLY A 69 17.95 15.23 11.62
N HIS A 70 16.75 14.78 11.28
CA HIS A 70 16.48 13.51 10.59
C HIS A 70 17.01 12.29 11.36
N GLN A 71 16.92 12.36 12.68
CA GLN A 71 17.40 11.33 13.58
C GLN A 71 16.29 10.33 13.89
N ARG A 72 16.68 9.07 14.12
CA ARG A 72 15.75 8.08 14.67
C ARG A 72 15.62 8.29 16.18
N ALA A 73 14.51 7.85 16.75
CA ALA A 73 14.35 7.88 18.20
C ALA A 73 15.51 7.14 18.87
N LYS A 74 16.16 7.81 19.83
CA LYS A 74 17.36 7.29 20.50
C LYS A 74 17.56 7.94 21.86
N LEU A 75 18.34 7.25 22.69
CA LEU A 75 18.75 7.65 24.03
C LEU A 75 20.26 7.46 24.14
N GLU A 76 20.98 8.54 24.36
CA GLU A 76 22.44 8.53 24.51
C GLU A 76 22.83 9.34 25.75
N ARG A 77 23.81 8.86 26.52
CA ARG A 77 24.30 9.57 27.70
C ARG A 77 25.74 10.02 27.49
N TYR A 78 25.99 11.31 27.70
CA TYR A 78 27.28 11.96 27.58
C TYR A 78 27.65 12.58 28.94
N GLY A 79 28.41 11.83 29.74
CA GLY A 79 28.70 12.22 31.12
C GLY A 79 27.40 12.29 31.95
N ASP A 80 27.11 13.47 32.46
CA ASP A 80 25.91 13.74 33.27
C ASP A 80 24.71 14.22 32.44
N THR A 81 24.91 14.52 31.15
CA THR A 81 23.85 14.97 30.24
C THR A 81 23.28 13.81 29.45
N LEU A 82 21.96 13.74 29.39
CA LEU A 82 21.21 12.80 28.56
C LEU A 82 20.74 13.50 27.29
N PHE A 83 21.01 12.89 26.14
CA PHE A 83 20.49 13.29 24.84
C PHE A 83 19.40 12.31 24.39
N VAL A 84 18.21 12.85 24.13
CA VAL A 84 17.04 12.07 23.70
C VAL A 84 16.54 12.62 22.38
N VAL A 85 16.26 11.73 21.43
CA VAL A 85 15.54 12.06 20.21
C VAL A 85 14.21 11.33 20.24
N LEU A 86 13.13 12.06 19.94
CA LEU A 86 11.78 11.54 19.82
C LEU A 86 11.20 11.87 18.44
N ARG A 87 10.33 10.98 17.96
CA ARG A 87 9.67 11.06 16.66
C ARG A 87 8.15 11.12 16.87
N PRO A 88 7.61 12.26 17.32
CA PRO A 88 6.17 12.42 17.43
C PRO A 88 5.50 12.17 16.08
N ALA A 89 4.28 11.66 16.12
CA ALA A 89 3.47 11.37 14.96
C ALA A 89 2.04 11.86 15.19
N TRP A 90 1.37 12.26 14.12
CA TRP A 90 -0.05 12.58 14.09
C TRP A 90 -0.66 12.03 12.81
N TYR A 91 -1.97 11.81 12.84
CA TYR A 91 -2.74 11.35 11.70
C TYR A 91 -3.39 12.56 11.03
N ASP A 92 -3.15 12.72 9.73
CA ASP A 92 -3.81 13.71 8.91
C ASP A 92 -5.12 13.13 8.38
N GLU A 93 -6.24 13.57 8.93
CA GLU A 93 -7.58 13.08 8.54
C GLU A 93 -7.96 13.47 7.10
N ASP A 94 -7.40 14.55 6.55
CA ASP A 94 -7.75 15.02 5.20
C ASP A 94 -7.02 14.21 4.12
N GLU A 95 -5.77 13.81 4.39
CA GLU A 95 -4.94 13.04 3.47
C GLU A 95 -4.89 11.54 3.79
N GLU A 96 -5.50 11.11 4.91
CA GLU A 96 -5.43 9.73 5.46
C GLU A 96 -3.99 9.24 5.63
N THR A 97 -3.10 10.10 6.13
CA THR A 97 -1.66 9.79 6.23
C THR A 97 -1.09 9.99 7.62
N VAL A 98 -0.09 9.18 7.96
CA VAL A 98 0.73 9.39 9.17
C VAL A 98 1.90 10.33 8.89
N GLU A 99 1.87 11.48 9.57
CA GLU A 99 2.93 12.47 9.52
C GLU A 99 3.84 12.42 10.74
N PHE A 100 5.09 12.87 10.57
CA PHE A 100 6.13 12.75 11.59
C PHE A 100 6.85 14.06 11.88
N GLY A 101 7.01 14.34 13.17
CA GLY A 101 7.85 15.40 13.67
C GLY A 101 9.17 14.89 14.24
N GLU A 102 9.94 15.81 14.79
CA GLU A 102 11.20 15.51 15.47
C GLU A 102 11.42 16.50 16.63
N VAL A 103 11.71 15.93 17.80
CA VAL A 103 11.97 16.64 19.03
C VAL A 103 13.22 16.08 19.68
N HIS A 104 14.17 16.95 20.00
CA HIS A 104 15.37 16.60 20.73
C HIS A 104 15.34 17.18 22.14
N LEU A 105 15.89 16.45 23.10
CA LEU A 105 16.01 16.89 24.48
C LEU A 105 17.44 16.70 24.96
N PHE A 106 17.99 17.73 25.57
CA PHE A 106 19.16 17.64 26.43
C PHE A 106 18.71 17.79 27.87
N THR A 107 18.96 16.78 28.69
CA THR A 107 18.56 16.76 30.10
C THR A 107 19.82 16.66 30.96
N GLY A 108 20.18 17.73 31.64
CA GLY A 108 21.26 17.78 32.62
C GLY A 108 20.72 17.69 34.04
N ARG A 109 21.54 18.05 35.03
CA ARG A 109 21.14 18.02 36.45
C ARG A 109 20.18 19.15 36.83
N ASP A 110 20.37 20.31 36.22
CA ASP A 110 19.75 21.60 36.50
C ASP A 110 19.27 22.29 35.21
N PHE A 111 19.18 21.57 34.10
CA PHE A 111 18.64 22.11 32.87
C PHE A 111 17.93 21.08 32.01
N VAL A 112 16.99 21.58 31.21
CA VAL A 112 16.37 20.87 30.10
C VAL A 112 16.33 21.79 28.89
N VAL A 113 16.90 21.35 27.77
CA VAL A 113 16.80 22.05 26.49
C VAL A 113 15.97 21.20 25.54
N THR A 114 14.85 21.73 25.05
CA THR A 114 14.05 21.09 24.00
C THR A 114 14.29 21.78 22.67
N VAL A 115 14.60 21.01 21.63
CA VAL A 115 14.78 21.49 20.26
C VAL A 115 13.72 20.87 19.39
N ARG A 116 12.86 21.69 18.80
CA ARG A 116 11.75 21.26 17.96
C ARG A 116 12.04 21.57 16.49
N HIS A 117 11.91 20.56 15.64
CA HIS A 117 11.99 20.71 14.18
C HIS A 117 10.62 20.69 13.49
N ALA A 118 9.56 20.40 14.24
CA ALA A 118 8.17 20.36 13.79
C ALA A 118 7.23 21.18 14.71
N GLU A 119 6.11 21.62 14.13
CA GLU A 119 5.06 22.39 14.81
C GLU A 119 4.24 21.56 15.80
N GLN A 120 4.30 20.23 15.69
CA GLN A 120 3.71 19.28 16.61
C GLN A 120 4.78 18.36 17.23
N PRO A 121 4.64 17.96 18.51
CA PRO A 121 3.58 18.31 19.46
C PRO A 121 3.80 19.69 20.07
N ASN A 122 2.75 20.27 20.65
CA ASN A 122 2.85 21.54 21.35
C ASN A 122 3.42 21.38 22.76
N LEU A 123 4.75 21.36 22.88
CA LEU A 123 5.42 21.27 24.19
C LEU A 123 5.08 22.43 25.15
N ALA A 124 4.47 23.51 24.68
CA ALA A 124 3.99 24.57 25.56
C ALA A 124 2.88 24.07 26.50
N ASP A 125 2.06 23.12 26.06
CA ASP A 125 0.98 22.57 26.90
C ASP A 125 1.54 21.62 27.96
N VAL A 126 2.59 20.86 27.65
CA VAL A 126 3.36 20.09 28.63
C VAL A 126 3.93 21.02 29.71
N ARG A 127 4.52 22.15 29.30
CA ARG A 127 5.05 23.15 30.23
C ARG A 127 3.97 23.73 31.13
N LYS A 128 2.83 24.16 30.58
CA LYS A 128 1.71 24.68 31.37
C LYS A 128 1.20 23.67 32.39
N ARG A 129 1.09 22.38 32.01
CA ARG A 129 0.67 21.31 32.95
C ARG A 129 1.65 21.15 34.10
N LEU A 130 2.96 21.12 33.81
CA LEU A 130 3.99 21.03 34.85
C LEU A 130 4.07 22.29 35.72
N GLU A 131 3.88 23.48 35.15
CA GLU A 131 3.82 24.72 35.92
C GLU A 131 2.61 24.79 36.86
N ALA A 132 1.53 24.10 36.52
CA ALA A 132 0.35 23.97 37.37
C ALA A 132 0.55 22.96 38.53
N ASP A 133 1.61 22.13 38.48
CA ASP A 133 1.98 21.17 39.52
C ASP A 133 3.45 21.38 39.95
N PRO A 134 3.72 22.36 40.83
CA PRO A 134 5.07 22.63 41.32
C PRO A 134 5.73 21.46 42.04
N ASP A 135 4.95 20.55 42.64
CA ASP A 135 5.50 19.36 43.30
C ASP A 135 6.07 18.38 42.26
N ALA A 136 5.39 18.21 41.12
CA ALA A 136 5.90 17.43 40.00
C ALA A 136 7.12 18.08 39.34
N LEU A 137 7.05 19.38 39.03
CA LEU A 137 8.16 20.10 38.39
C LEU A 137 9.37 20.25 39.33
N GLY A 138 9.13 20.30 40.63
CA GLY A 138 10.17 20.35 41.68
C GLY A 138 11.00 19.08 41.81
N ARG A 139 10.58 17.97 41.19
CA ARG A 139 11.36 16.72 41.10
C ARG A 139 12.52 16.80 40.09
N GLY A 140 12.63 17.91 39.37
CA GLY A 140 13.80 18.25 38.56
C GLY A 140 13.66 17.88 37.08
N SER A 141 14.81 17.88 36.40
CA SER A 141 14.91 17.76 34.94
C SER A 141 14.37 16.43 34.39
N GLU A 142 14.50 15.35 35.14
CA GLU A 142 13.98 14.03 34.75
C GLU A 142 12.44 13.98 34.76
N ALA A 143 11.77 14.80 35.59
CA ALA A 143 10.31 14.92 35.57
C ALA A 143 9.84 15.59 34.28
N VAL A 144 10.56 16.61 33.81
CA VAL A 144 10.28 17.26 32.52
C VAL A 144 10.49 16.28 31.36
N LEU A 145 11.60 15.52 31.38
CA LEU A 145 11.86 14.48 30.38
C LEU A 145 10.73 13.45 30.34
N CYS A 146 10.30 12.96 31.50
CA CYS A 146 9.21 12.00 31.61
C CYS A 146 7.90 12.57 31.05
N ALA A 147 7.57 13.83 31.37
CA ALA A 147 6.36 14.48 30.87
C ALA A 147 6.38 14.70 29.35
N VAL A 148 7.53 14.98 28.75
CA VAL A 148 7.66 15.09 27.29
C VAL A 148 7.56 13.72 26.62
N LEU A 149 8.15 12.68 27.21
CA LEU A 149 8.00 11.30 26.74
C LEU A 149 6.53 10.87 26.76
N ASP A 150 5.84 11.14 27.87
CA ASP A 150 4.41 10.87 28.06
C ASP A 150 3.56 11.57 27.00
N GLU A 151 3.73 12.87 26.80
CA GLU A 151 3.01 13.63 25.75
C GLU A 151 3.22 13.05 24.35
N VAL A 152 4.47 12.72 24.00
CA VAL A 152 4.79 12.16 22.68
C VAL A 152 4.19 10.77 22.50
N ILE A 153 4.19 9.95 23.55
CA ILE A 153 3.66 8.58 23.49
C ILE A 153 2.14 8.57 23.49
N ASP A 154 1.49 9.46 24.24
CA ASP A 154 0.04 9.59 24.24
C ASP A 154 -0.48 10.15 22.91
N SER A 155 0.31 10.99 22.21
CA SER A 155 -0.05 11.48 20.86
C SER A 155 -0.11 10.37 19.80
N TYR A 156 0.38 9.17 20.10
CA TYR A 156 0.29 8.02 19.21
C TYR A 156 -1.08 7.34 19.23
N ALA A 157 -1.89 7.54 20.27
CA ALA A 157 -3.19 6.88 20.37
C ALA A 157 -4.16 7.27 19.23
N PRO A 158 -4.30 8.55 18.84
CA PRO A 158 -5.08 8.93 17.65
C PRO A 158 -4.53 8.33 16.36
N VAL A 159 -3.21 8.24 16.21
CA VAL A 159 -2.57 7.62 15.03
C VAL A 159 -2.92 6.15 14.92
N VAL A 160 -2.87 5.44 16.05
CA VAL A 160 -3.26 4.02 16.10
C VAL A 160 -4.74 3.84 15.76
N ALA A 161 -5.61 4.77 16.18
CA ALA A 161 -7.04 4.71 15.86
C ALA A 161 -7.29 4.91 14.36
N GLY A 162 -6.75 5.97 13.76
CA GLY A 162 -6.90 6.23 12.32
C GLY A 162 -6.37 5.09 11.46
N LEU A 163 -5.17 4.59 11.76
CA LEU A 163 -4.61 3.42 11.06
C LEU A 163 -5.46 2.16 11.24
N GLN A 164 -6.16 1.99 12.37
CA GLN A 164 -7.04 0.84 12.55
C GLN A 164 -8.28 0.95 11.67
N ASP A 165 -8.89 2.14 11.65
CA ASP A 165 -10.07 2.40 10.83
C ASP A 165 -9.76 2.18 9.34
N ASP A 166 -8.58 2.64 8.86
CA ASP A 166 -8.13 2.40 7.48
C ASP A 166 -7.91 0.92 7.15
N ILE A 167 -7.44 0.13 8.12
CA ILE A 167 -7.25 -1.32 7.96
C ILE A 167 -8.60 -2.03 7.91
N ASP A 168 -9.53 -1.65 8.80
CA ASP A 168 -10.87 -2.24 8.86
C ASP A 168 -11.61 -2.00 7.52
N ASP A 169 -11.50 -0.80 6.94
CA ASP A 169 -12.04 -0.48 5.60
C ASP A 169 -11.44 -1.38 4.50
N ILE A 170 -10.13 -1.58 4.51
CA ILE A 170 -9.45 -2.46 3.54
C ILE A 170 -9.92 -3.91 3.68
N GLU A 171 -10.12 -4.38 4.92
CA GLU A 171 -10.62 -5.73 5.17
C GLU A 171 -12.04 -5.89 4.61
N ASP A 172 -12.94 -4.92 4.86
CA ASP A 172 -14.30 -4.92 4.35
C ASP A 172 -14.33 -4.92 2.80
N ASP A 173 -13.55 -4.06 2.14
CA ASP A 173 -13.41 -4.01 0.67
C ASP A 173 -13.00 -5.39 0.09
N LEU A 174 -12.09 -6.08 0.78
CA LEU A 174 -11.60 -7.41 0.39
C LEU A 174 -12.67 -8.50 0.55
N PHE A 175 -13.50 -8.43 1.58
CA PHE A 175 -14.55 -9.41 1.85
C PHE A 175 -15.78 -9.24 0.96
N ASP A 176 -16.10 -8.01 0.55
CA ASP A 176 -17.19 -7.73 -0.39
C ASP A 176 -16.87 -8.18 -1.83
N GLY A 177 -15.64 -8.61 -2.07
CA GLY A 177 -15.22 -9.20 -3.35
C GLY A 177 -14.95 -8.17 -4.43
N GLU A 178 -14.75 -6.90 -4.06
CA GLU A 178 -14.30 -5.85 -4.96
C GLU A 178 -12.80 -6.01 -5.24
N VAL A 179 -12.48 -6.83 -6.26
CA VAL A 179 -11.10 -6.99 -6.73
C VAL A 179 -10.73 -5.81 -7.64
N ASP A 180 -10.58 -4.62 -7.07
CA ASP A 180 -10.05 -3.46 -7.78
C ASP A 180 -8.51 -3.47 -7.74
N PRO A 181 -7.82 -3.35 -8.89
CA PRO A 181 -6.39 -3.03 -8.93
C PRO A 181 -5.96 -1.88 -8.00
N ALA A 182 -6.83 -0.92 -7.70
CA ALA A 182 -6.56 0.17 -6.77
C ALA A 182 -6.40 -0.30 -5.31
N SER A 183 -7.10 -1.36 -4.88
CA SER A 183 -7.05 -1.87 -3.49
C SER A 183 -5.64 -2.32 -3.10
N SER A 184 -4.91 -2.97 -4.02
CA SER A 184 -3.51 -3.35 -3.79
C SER A 184 -2.61 -2.14 -3.51
N ARG A 185 -2.85 -1.00 -4.20
CA ARG A 185 -2.08 0.23 -3.99
C ARG A 185 -2.37 0.83 -2.62
N ARG A 186 -3.64 0.89 -2.21
CA ARG A 186 -4.07 1.37 -0.89
C ARG A 186 -3.42 0.54 0.23
N ILE A 187 -3.46 -0.80 0.13
CA ILE A 187 -2.78 -1.71 1.07
C ILE A 187 -1.28 -1.41 1.16
N TYR A 188 -0.59 -1.19 0.04
CA TYR A 188 0.85 -0.87 0.05
C TYR A 188 1.17 0.50 0.64
N GLN A 189 0.33 1.51 0.40
CA GLN A 189 0.49 2.84 0.98
C GLN A 189 0.37 2.77 2.50
N LEU A 190 -0.71 2.16 2.99
CA LEU A 190 -0.94 2.00 4.42
C LEU A 190 0.15 1.13 5.09
N LEU A 191 0.61 0.07 4.43
CA LEU A 191 1.74 -0.73 4.91
C LEU A 191 3.02 0.11 5.04
N SER A 192 3.27 1.03 4.11
CA SER A 192 4.43 1.93 4.17
C SER A 192 4.33 2.89 5.36
N GLU A 193 3.14 3.40 5.66
CA GLU A 193 2.87 4.27 6.80
C GLU A 193 3.03 3.54 8.13
N VAL A 194 2.44 2.35 8.26
CA VAL A 194 2.61 1.46 9.41
C VAL A 194 4.10 1.14 9.64
N ILE A 195 4.87 0.86 8.58
CA ILE A 195 6.31 0.63 8.70
C ILE A 195 7.05 1.91 9.11
N GLY A 196 6.67 3.08 8.59
CA GLY A 196 7.20 4.37 8.99
C GLY A 196 7.00 4.60 10.50
N PHE A 197 5.78 4.34 10.97
CA PHE A 197 5.40 4.48 12.36
C PHE A 197 6.13 3.48 13.26
N GLN A 198 6.20 2.21 12.86
CA GLN A 198 6.97 1.17 13.54
C GLN A 198 8.45 1.57 13.74
N ARG A 199 9.07 2.19 12.71
CA ARG A 199 10.47 2.67 12.81
C ARG A 199 10.64 3.83 13.78
N ALA A 200 9.62 4.66 13.96
CA ALA A 200 9.61 5.80 14.87
C ALA A 200 9.47 5.35 16.33
N ILE A 201 8.56 4.41 16.61
CA ILE A 201 8.23 3.97 17.98
C ILE A 201 9.06 2.80 18.49
N GLY A 202 9.58 1.95 17.60
CA GLY A 202 10.28 0.71 17.97
C GLY A 202 11.43 0.86 18.99
N PRO A 203 12.22 1.94 18.98
CA PRO A 203 13.26 2.17 20.00
C PRO A 203 12.72 2.50 21.40
N LEU A 204 11.50 3.02 21.52
CA LEU A 204 10.98 3.64 22.76
C LEU A 204 10.96 2.68 23.97
N PRO A 205 10.47 1.43 23.86
CA PRO A 205 10.51 0.50 25.00
C PRO A 205 11.94 0.24 25.49
N GLY A 206 12.91 0.17 24.57
CA GLY A 206 14.33 0.01 24.90
C GLY A 206 14.90 1.23 25.63
N MET A 207 14.53 2.43 25.18
CA MET A 207 14.92 3.71 25.81
C MET A 207 14.35 3.84 27.23
N LEU A 208 13.05 3.60 27.41
CA LEU A 208 12.39 3.69 28.72
C LEU A 208 12.93 2.65 29.71
N ASN A 209 13.19 1.42 29.25
CA ASN A 209 13.87 0.42 30.06
C ASN A 209 15.30 0.85 30.46
N ALA A 210 16.03 1.52 29.58
CA ALA A 210 17.36 2.02 29.89
C ALA A 210 17.33 3.14 30.94
N LEU A 211 16.33 4.03 30.89
CA LEU A 211 16.08 5.05 31.92
C LEU A 211 15.77 4.40 33.27
N LEU A 212 14.82 3.45 33.31
CA LEU A 212 14.45 2.75 34.54
C LEU A 212 15.61 1.97 35.16
N ARG A 213 16.46 1.32 34.34
CA ARG A 213 17.68 0.65 34.84
C ARG A 213 18.71 1.62 35.41
N GLY A 214 18.76 2.85 34.89
CA GLY A 214 19.66 3.90 35.37
C GLY A 214 19.14 4.66 36.60
N ALA A 215 17.84 4.55 36.90
CA ALA A 215 17.16 5.43 37.84
C ALA A 215 17.81 5.46 39.24
N GLU A 216 18.16 4.30 39.80
CA GLU A 216 18.83 4.22 41.11
C GLU A 216 20.20 4.88 41.10
N LYS A 217 20.96 4.73 40.01
CA LYS A 217 22.32 5.29 39.89
C LYS A 217 22.30 6.82 39.85
N TYR A 218 21.27 7.41 39.24
CA TYR A 218 21.16 8.85 39.05
C TYR A 218 20.26 9.54 40.07
N GLY A 219 19.70 8.77 41.02
CA GLY A 219 18.87 9.33 42.09
C GLY A 219 17.51 9.83 41.60
N THR A 220 16.97 9.23 40.53
CA THR A 220 15.65 9.57 39.99
C THR A 220 14.58 9.38 41.06
N ASP A 221 13.72 10.37 41.24
CA ASP A 221 12.61 10.32 42.20
C ASP A 221 11.69 9.12 41.94
N THR A 222 11.22 8.48 43.02
CA THR A 222 10.38 7.28 42.94
C THR A 222 9.12 7.50 42.10
N GLU A 223 8.52 8.68 42.18
CA GLU A 223 7.29 8.95 41.43
C GLU A 223 7.57 9.21 39.95
N VAL A 224 8.72 9.79 39.60
CA VAL A 224 9.20 9.86 38.20
C VAL A 224 9.44 8.43 37.67
N GLN A 225 9.97 7.52 38.48
CA GLN A 225 10.12 6.11 38.09
C GLN A 225 8.76 5.43 37.86
N ASN A 226 7.75 5.72 38.68
CA ASN A 226 6.39 5.18 38.50
C ASN A 226 5.77 5.71 37.19
N GLN A 227 5.93 7.00 36.90
CA GLN A 227 5.49 7.60 35.64
C GLN A 227 6.21 6.96 34.44
N LEU A 228 7.53 6.78 34.50
CA LEU A 228 8.29 6.10 33.45
C LEU A 228 7.82 4.66 33.20
N ARG A 229 7.37 3.93 34.23
CA ARG A 229 6.77 2.59 34.05
C ARG A 229 5.43 2.67 33.33
N ASN A 230 4.59 3.64 33.67
CA ASN A 230 3.32 3.85 32.95
C ASN A 230 3.58 4.18 31.47
N VAL A 231 4.51 5.10 31.22
CA VAL A 231 4.92 5.48 29.87
C VAL A 231 5.52 4.29 29.10
N LEU A 232 6.29 3.42 29.76
CA LEU A 232 6.78 2.16 29.19
C LEU A 232 5.64 1.23 28.78
N ASP A 233 4.65 1.04 29.66
CA ASP A 233 3.49 0.20 29.35
C ASP A 233 2.71 0.75 28.14
N HIS A 234 2.57 2.08 28.04
CA HIS A 234 1.94 2.74 26.88
C HIS A 234 2.76 2.48 25.61
N ALA A 235 4.08 2.70 25.64
CA ALA A 235 4.96 2.47 24.50
C ALA A 235 4.95 1.01 24.02
N ILE A 236 4.92 0.04 24.94
CA ILE A 236 4.81 -1.39 24.59
C ILE A 236 3.48 -1.65 23.88
N ARG A 237 2.35 -1.20 24.44
CA ARG A 237 1.02 -1.41 23.85
C ARG A 237 0.91 -0.83 22.44
N VAL A 238 1.41 0.39 22.23
CA VAL A 238 1.41 1.03 20.90
C VAL A 238 2.29 0.24 19.93
N THR A 239 3.49 -0.19 20.35
CA THR A 239 4.40 -0.96 19.49
C THR A 239 3.79 -2.31 19.08
N GLU A 240 3.21 -3.05 20.03
CA GLU A 240 2.55 -4.34 19.76
C GLU A 240 1.34 -4.20 18.83
N ARG A 241 0.57 -3.10 18.98
CA ARG A 241 -0.56 -2.82 18.11
C ARG A 241 -0.11 -2.55 16.67
N VAL A 242 0.93 -1.75 16.47
CA VAL A 242 1.49 -1.45 15.14
C VAL A 242 2.12 -2.69 14.50
N ASP A 243 2.75 -3.58 15.28
CA ASP A 243 3.22 -4.88 14.79
C ASP A 243 2.05 -5.77 14.31
N THR A 244 0.90 -5.69 14.99
CA THR A 244 -0.32 -6.39 14.57
C THR A 244 -0.85 -5.82 13.25
N PHE A 245 -0.94 -4.50 13.11
CA PHE A 245 -1.37 -3.83 11.87
C PHE A 245 -0.55 -4.25 10.66
N ARG A 246 0.78 -4.29 10.81
CA ARG A 246 1.66 -4.77 9.75
C ARG A 246 1.30 -6.18 9.31
N THR A 247 1.05 -7.07 10.27
CA THR A 247 0.69 -8.46 10.00
C THR A 247 -0.66 -8.57 9.28
N LEU A 248 -1.66 -7.77 9.68
CA LEU A 248 -2.97 -7.72 9.02
C LEU A 248 -2.83 -7.27 7.57
N LEU A 249 -2.05 -6.22 7.29
CA LEU A 249 -1.84 -5.73 5.93
C LEU A 249 -1.06 -6.71 5.04
N GLU A 250 -0.05 -7.40 5.59
CA GLU A 250 0.66 -8.48 4.87
C GLU A 250 -0.29 -9.65 4.52
N ASN A 251 -1.23 -9.96 5.42
CA ASN A 251 -2.27 -10.97 5.16
C ASN A 251 -3.30 -10.48 4.13
N ALA A 252 -3.74 -9.23 4.21
CA ALA A 252 -4.69 -8.61 3.27
C ALA A 252 -4.13 -8.63 1.83
N LEU A 253 -2.84 -8.29 1.66
CA LEU A 253 -2.17 -8.37 0.37
C LEU A 253 -2.12 -9.81 -0.20
N THR A 254 -1.93 -10.78 0.69
CA THR A 254 -1.90 -12.21 0.34
C THR A 254 -3.30 -12.70 -0.06
N LEU A 255 -4.33 -12.28 0.67
CA LEU A 255 -5.73 -12.56 0.36
C LEU A 255 -6.12 -11.95 -0.99
N HIS A 256 -5.82 -10.67 -1.21
CA HIS A 256 -6.04 -9.99 -2.50
C HIS A 256 -5.43 -10.78 -3.67
N SER A 257 -4.16 -11.19 -3.55
CA SER A 257 -3.46 -11.96 -4.59
C SER A 257 -4.13 -13.31 -4.86
N THR A 258 -4.68 -13.94 -3.82
CA THR A 258 -5.43 -15.20 -3.91
C THR A 258 -6.76 -14.99 -4.64
N LEU A 259 -7.50 -13.93 -4.31
CA LEU A 259 -8.77 -13.57 -4.95
C LEU A 259 -8.58 -13.25 -6.44
N VAL A 260 -7.58 -12.42 -6.80
CA VAL A 260 -7.22 -12.13 -8.20
C VAL A 260 -6.93 -13.43 -8.97
N THR A 261 -6.17 -14.33 -8.36
CA THR A 261 -5.83 -15.63 -8.99
C THR A 261 -7.08 -16.50 -9.17
N GLN A 262 -8.02 -16.49 -8.22
CA GLN A 262 -9.28 -17.20 -8.32
C GLN A 262 -10.15 -16.65 -9.46
N GLU A 263 -10.28 -15.32 -9.55
CA GLU A 263 -11.04 -14.65 -10.61
C GLU A 263 -10.46 -14.97 -12.00
N GLN A 264 -9.13 -14.93 -12.15
CA GLN A 264 -8.45 -15.31 -13.39
C GLN A 264 -8.72 -16.79 -13.77
N ASN A 265 -8.68 -17.70 -12.79
CA ASN A 265 -8.97 -19.11 -13.03
C ASN A 265 -10.44 -19.32 -13.47
N ASP A 266 -11.38 -18.63 -12.87
CA ASP A 266 -12.80 -18.72 -13.23
C ASP A 266 -13.07 -18.08 -14.60
N ALA A 267 -12.42 -16.97 -14.92
CA ALA A 267 -12.45 -16.37 -16.26
C ALA A 267 -11.88 -17.35 -17.31
N MET A 268 -10.76 -18.02 -17.02
CA MET A 268 -10.17 -19.00 -17.93
C MET A 268 -11.06 -20.24 -18.13
N ARG A 269 -11.73 -20.71 -17.07
CA ARG A 269 -12.74 -21.78 -17.16
C ARG A 269 -13.91 -21.39 -18.06
N ARG A 270 -14.43 -20.16 -17.90
CA ARG A 270 -15.52 -19.63 -18.76
C ARG A 270 -15.08 -19.47 -20.21
N MET A 271 -13.87 -18.98 -20.47
CA MET A 271 -13.34 -18.89 -21.84
C MET A 271 -13.13 -20.27 -22.47
N THR A 272 -12.64 -21.24 -21.70
CA THR A 272 -12.41 -22.60 -22.17
C THR A 272 -13.73 -23.30 -22.52
N SER A 273 -14.76 -23.18 -21.66
CA SER A 273 -16.08 -23.74 -21.95
C SER A 273 -16.73 -23.08 -23.18
N ALA A 274 -16.62 -21.75 -23.33
CA ALA A 274 -17.08 -21.05 -24.52
C ALA A 274 -16.35 -21.48 -25.80
N SER A 275 -15.02 -21.65 -25.72
CA SER A 275 -14.20 -22.11 -26.86
C SER A 275 -14.55 -23.55 -27.27
N LEU A 276 -14.82 -24.42 -26.30
CA LEU A 276 -15.28 -25.79 -26.57
C LEU A 276 -16.65 -25.79 -27.27
N ALA A 277 -17.60 -24.99 -26.78
CA ALA A 277 -18.92 -24.86 -27.39
C ALA A 277 -18.84 -24.34 -28.84
N GLN A 278 -18.03 -23.31 -29.09
CA GLN A 278 -17.78 -22.77 -30.43
C GLN A 278 -17.12 -23.81 -31.35
N GLY A 279 -16.19 -24.62 -30.81
CA GLY A 279 -15.54 -25.69 -31.54
C GLY A 279 -16.52 -26.80 -31.96
N GLU A 280 -17.46 -27.18 -31.09
CA GLU A 280 -18.53 -28.13 -31.42
C GLU A 280 -19.46 -27.59 -32.50
N GLU A 281 -19.85 -26.32 -32.41
CA GLU A 281 -20.72 -25.67 -33.40
C GLU A 281 -20.03 -25.62 -34.77
N SER A 282 -18.77 -25.20 -34.83
CA SER A 282 -17.97 -25.19 -36.05
C SER A 282 -17.86 -26.59 -36.69
N ARG A 283 -17.64 -27.64 -35.87
CA ARG A 283 -17.65 -29.04 -36.36
C ARG A 283 -19.03 -29.46 -36.89
N ARG A 284 -20.13 -29.04 -36.26
CA ARG A 284 -21.49 -29.32 -36.74
C ARG A 284 -21.77 -28.64 -38.08
N LEU A 285 -21.42 -27.36 -38.22
CA LEU A 285 -21.56 -26.61 -39.47
C LEU A 285 -20.71 -27.21 -40.60
N ALA A 286 -19.47 -27.60 -40.30
CA ALA A 286 -18.60 -28.27 -41.27
C ALA A 286 -19.22 -29.59 -41.77
N ARG A 287 -19.79 -30.41 -40.87
CA ARG A 287 -20.49 -31.64 -41.24
C ARG A 287 -21.71 -31.36 -42.13
N ALA A 288 -22.57 -30.41 -41.74
CA ALA A 288 -23.74 -30.03 -42.54
C ALA A 288 -23.34 -29.50 -43.94
N SER A 289 -22.25 -28.73 -44.04
CA SER A 289 -21.71 -28.27 -45.33
C SER A 289 -21.19 -29.43 -46.18
N MET A 290 -20.54 -30.43 -45.58
CA MET A 290 -20.10 -31.63 -46.30
C MET A 290 -21.29 -32.43 -46.84
N GLU A 291 -22.33 -32.62 -46.04
CA GLU A 291 -23.58 -33.29 -46.45
C GLU A 291 -24.24 -32.56 -47.62
N GLN A 292 -24.40 -31.24 -47.53
CA GLN A 292 -24.91 -30.42 -48.66
C GLN A 292 -24.03 -30.56 -49.91
N GLY A 293 -22.70 -30.59 -49.74
CA GLY A 293 -21.77 -30.81 -50.85
C GLY A 293 -21.98 -32.16 -51.55
N GLU A 294 -22.35 -33.21 -50.80
CA GLU A 294 -22.72 -34.51 -51.37
C GLU A 294 -24.07 -34.45 -52.08
N GLU A 295 -25.08 -33.77 -51.53
CA GLU A 295 -26.37 -33.59 -52.18
C GLU A 295 -26.26 -32.83 -53.51
N VAL A 296 -25.50 -31.73 -53.53
CA VAL A 296 -25.25 -30.94 -54.75
C VAL A 296 -24.53 -31.78 -55.82
N LYS A 297 -23.57 -32.63 -55.42
CA LYS A 297 -22.91 -33.58 -56.33
C LYS A 297 -23.92 -34.55 -56.94
N LYS A 298 -24.85 -35.10 -56.14
CA LYS A 298 -25.91 -36.01 -56.62
C LYS A 298 -26.87 -35.32 -57.59
N ILE A 299 -27.37 -34.13 -57.25
CA ILE A 299 -28.28 -33.36 -58.11
C ILE A 299 -27.60 -33.01 -59.44
N SER A 300 -26.36 -32.52 -59.39
CA SER A 300 -25.60 -32.16 -60.59
C SER A 300 -25.32 -33.38 -61.47
N SER A 301 -25.04 -34.55 -60.87
CA SER A 301 -24.83 -35.81 -61.61
C SER A 301 -26.11 -36.27 -62.31
N TRP A 302 -27.26 -36.21 -61.64
CA TRP A 302 -28.56 -36.53 -62.26
C TRP A 302 -28.95 -35.54 -63.36
N ALA A 303 -28.73 -34.24 -63.14
CA ALA A 303 -28.96 -33.21 -64.15
C ALA A 303 -28.11 -33.47 -65.41
N ALA A 304 -26.83 -33.82 -65.26
CA ALA A 304 -25.95 -34.18 -66.37
C ALA A 304 -26.42 -35.44 -67.13
N ILE A 305 -26.88 -36.47 -66.40
CA ILE A 305 -27.44 -37.71 -67.01
C ILE A 305 -28.69 -37.39 -67.85
N LEU A 306 -29.59 -36.52 -67.37
CA LEU A 306 -30.81 -36.13 -68.09
C LEU A 306 -30.54 -35.15 -69.24
N PHE A 307 -29.57 -34.24 -69.08
CA PHE A 307 -29.24 -33.23 -70.07
C PHE A 307 -28.66 -33.84 -71.34
N ALA A 308 -27.80 -34.86 -71.23
CA ALA A 308 -27.10 -35.40 -72.40
C ALA A 308 -28.06 -36.02 -73.46
N PRO A 309 -29.07 -36.85 -73.10
CA PRO A 309 -30.11 -37.27 -74.04
C PRO A 309 -30.97 -36.11 -74.55
N THR A 310 -31.31 -35.16 -73.69
CA THR A 310 -32.13 -33.99 -74.06
C THR A 310 -31.45 -33.14 -75.13
N LEU A 311 -30.13 -32.97 -75.06
CA LEU A 311 -29.34 -32.27 -76.07
C LEU A 311 -29.42 -32.98 -77.44
N VAL A 312 -29.29 -34.30 -77.46
CA VAL A 312 -29.45 -35.10 -78.69
C VAL A 312 -30.88 -34.95 -79.25
N ALA A 313 -31.89 -35.09 -78.40
CA ALA A 313 -33.28 -34.89 -78.80
C ALA A 313 -33.54 -33.46 -79.34
N SER A 314 -32.92 -32.45 -78.73
CA SER A 314 -33.03 -31.06 -79.16
C SER A 314 -32.41 -30.84 -80.54
N ILE A 315 -31.21 -31.38 -80.80
CA ILE A 315 -30.55 -31.30 -82.11
C ILE A 315 -31.42 -31.95 -83.20
N TYR A 316 -31.96 -33.14 -82.93
CA TYR A 316 -32.86 -33.82 -83.88
C TYR A 316 -34.24 -33.17 -84.00
N GLY A 317 -34.62 -32.28 -83.08
CA GLY A 317 -35.81 -31.45 -83.16
C GLY A 317 -35.61 -30.14 -83.94
N MET A 318 -34.40 -29.83 -84.40
CA MET A 318 -34.12 -28.62 -85.18
C MET A 318 -34.54 -28.80 -86.64
N ASN A 319 -35.22 -27.79 -87.19
CA ASN A 319 -35.68 -27.78 -88.59
C ASN A 319 -34.56 -27.38 -89.56
N PHE A 320 -33.55 -28.24 -89.74
CA PHE A 320 -32.52 -28.04 -90.76
C PHE A 320 -32.88 -28.73 -92.09
N GLU A 321 -32.54 -28.11 -93.21
CA GLU A 321 -32.79 -28.64 -94.56
C GLU A 321 -31.90 -29.83 -94.94
N HIS A 322 -30.68 -29.92 -94.38
CA HIS A 322 -29.69 -30.96 -94.69
C HIS A 322 -29.25 -31.72 -93.43
N MET A 323 -30.08 -32.68 -92.99
CA MET A 323 -29.74 -33.69 -91.97
C MET A 323 -29.83 -35.09 -92.58
N PRO A 324 -28.70 -35.67 -93.05
CA PRO A 324 -28.69 -36.96 -93.76
C PRO A 324 -29.25 -38.12 -92.92
N GLU A 325 -29.17 -38.04 -91.60
CA GLU A 325 -29.60 -39.06 -90.65
C GLU A 325 -31.13 -39.23 -90.58
N LEU A 326 -31.91 -38.19 -90.90
CA LEU A 326 -33.38 -38.23 -90.87
C LEU A 326 -33.99 -39.07 -92.01
N ARG A 327 -33.27 -39.23 -93.13
CA ARG A 327 -33.71 -40.05 -94.28
C ARG A 327 -33.32 -41.53 -94.13
N TRP A 328 -32.53 -41.86 -93.11
CA TRP A 328 -32.09 -43.22 -92.83
C TRP A 328 -33.10 -43.93 -91.92
N VAL A 329 -33.62 -45.08 -92.36
CA VAL A 329 -34.63 -45.87 -91.62
C VAL A 329 -34.16 -46.24 -90.19
N TRP A 330 -32.84 -46.39 -90.00
CA TRP A 330 -32.25 -46.69 -88.70
C TRP A 330 -31.79 -45.46 -87.92
N GLY A 331 -31.88 -44.25 -88.48
CA GLY A 331 -31.42 -43.02 -87.83
C GLY A 331 -32.14 -42.72 -86.51
N TYR A 332 -33.48 -42.83 -86.50
CA TYR A 332 -34.28 -42.63 -85.29
C TYR A 332 -34.03 -43.70 -84.20
N PRO A 333 -34.07 -45.02 -84.51
CA PRO A 333 -33.66 -46.05 -83.56
C PRO A 333 -32.22 -45.90 -83.05
N ALA A 334 -31.27 -45.55 -83.93
CA ALA A 334 -29.87 -45.36 -83.57
C ALA A 334 -29.69 -44.17 -82.61
N ALA A 335 -30.41 -43.07 -82.81
CA ALA A 335 -30.40 -41.92 -81.90
C ALA A 335 -30.95 -42.29 -80.51
N ILE A 336 -32.04 -43.06 -80.44
CA ILE A 336 -32.58 -43.57 -79.17
C ILE A 336 -31.56 -44.46 -78.45
N VAL A 337 -30.97 -45.41 -79.17
CA VAL A 337 -29.95 -46.30 -78.60
C VAL A 337 -28.74 -45.49 -78.11
N ALA A 338 -28.28 -44.50 -78.89
CA ALA A 338 -27.18 -43.62 -78.50
C ALA A 338 -27.51 -42.79 -77.25
N MET A 339 -28.73 -42.26 -77.14
CA MET A 339 -29.21 -41.53 -75.96
C MET A 339 -29.25 -42.40 -74.71
N VAL A 340 -29.80 -43.61 -74.82
CA VAL A 340 -29.84 -44.58 -73.71
C VAL A 340 -28.43 -45.01 -73.32
N LEU A 341 -27.57 -45.32 -74.30
CA LEU A 341 -26.19 -45.72 -74.06
C LEU A 341 -25.39 -44.59 -73.38
N LEU A 342 -25.54 -43.35 -73.83
CA LEU A 342 -24.89 -42.19 -73.22
C LEU A 342 -25.35 -41.97 -71.77
N ALA A 343 -26.65 -42.08 -71.49
CA ALA A 343 -27.19 -41.99 -70.14
C ALA A 343 -26.67 -43.13 -69.24
N VAL A 344 -26.61 -44.36 -69.74
CA VAL A 344 -26.08 -45.54 -69.02
C VAL A 344 -24.59 -45.41 -68.76
N VAL A 345 -23.81 -44.91 -69.72
CA VAL A 345 -22.36 -44.66 -69.55
C VAL A 345 -22.12 -43.60 -68.48
N LEU A 346 -22.82 -42.46 -68.53
CA LEU A 346 -22.71 -41.42 -67.51
C LEU A 346 -23.13 -41.92 -66.12
N TRP A 347 -24.23 -42.68 -66.03
CA TRP A 347 -24.65 -43.32 -64.79
C TRP A 347 -23.58 -44.27 -64.24
N ALA A 348 -23.00 -45.13 -65.10
CA ALA A 348 -21.97 -46.08 -64.69
C ALA A 348 -20.69 -45.36 -64.22
N VAL A 349 -20.29 -44.26 -64.88
CA VAL A 349 -19.14 -43.44 -64.49
C VAL A 349 -19.38 -42.76 -63.15
N PHE A 350 -20.52 -42.09 -62.96
CA PHE A 350 -20.84 -41.43 -61.69
C PHE A 350 -21.04 -42.42 -60.54
N LYS A 351 -21.63 -43.59 -60.80
CA LYS A 351 -21.76 -44.67 -59.81
C LYS A 351 -20.41 -45.25 -59.40
N ARG A 352 -19.49 -45.45 -60.35
CA ARG A 352 -18.11 -45.90 -60.05
C ARG A 352 -17.32 -44.85 -59.24
N ARG A 353 -17.65 -43.57 -59.37
CA ARG A 353 -17.03 -42.48 -58.60
C ARG A 353 -17.74 -42.19 -57.27
N HIS A 354 -18.78 -42.94 -56.91
CA HIS A 354 -19.61 -42.70 -55.72
C HIS A 354 -20.26 -41.31 -55.70
N TRP A 355 -20.63 -40.77 -56.87
CA TRP A 355 -21.34 -39.49 -56.98
C TRP A 355 -22.87 -39.65 -57.00
N LEU A 356 -23.36 -40.90 -56.95
CA LEU A 356 -24.77 -41.29 -56.97
C LEU A 356 -25.12 -42.14 -55.76
#